data_AF-A0A143WX30-F1
#
_entry.id   AF-A0A143WX30-F1
#
_cell.length_a   1.000
_cell.length_b   1.000
_cell.length_c   1.000
_cell.angle_alpha   90.00
_cell.angle_beta   90.00
_cell.angle_gamma   90.00
#
_symmetry.space_group_name_H-M   'P 1'
#
loop_
_entity.id
_entity.type
_entity.pdbx_description
1 polymer ?
#
loop_
_entity_poly.entity_id
_entity_poly.type
_entity_poly.pdbx_seq_one_letter_code
_entity_poly.pdbx_strand_id
1 'polypeptide(L)'
;MLVCSNDKEKRGLLRYFVIYNYSYNSKTLAISVVLLSALIGCFYWQLQKYHNNNHGALTSLGLAQQYVNNNTFVDAEQQLKKAIEQTSENNLQSLIKLRLARVQLQQKNIDGALNTLKEIKDQGWTALADDIHGDAQILKGDYKAAQTAYEKALQSNMLSTLVRIKLKNLLS
;
A
#
# COMPACT_ATOMS: atom_id res chain seq x y z
N MET A 1 15.76 -7.42 28.64
CA MET A 1 15.04 -7.23 27.36
C MET A 1 14.51 -5.81 27.36
N LEU A 2 15.27 -4.86 26.81
CA LEU A 2 14.86 -3.45 26.82
C LEU A 2 14.05 -3.16 25.56
N VAL A 3 12.77 -2.90 25.77
CA VAL A 3 11.84 -2.41 24.76
C VAL A 3 12.30 -1.00 24.38
N CYS A 4 12.60 -0.76 23.11
CA CYS A 4 12.93 0.60 22.62
C CYS A 4 11.69 1.48 22.75
N SER A 5 11.64 2.32 23.79
CA SER A 5 10.53 3.22 24.06
C SER A 5 10.88 4.65 23.64
N ASN A 6 10.22 5.10 22.58
CA ASN A 6 10.00 6.50 22.24
C ASN A 6 11.22 7.39 21.86
N ASP A 7 10.99 8.31 20.93
CA ASP A 7 11.99 9.12 20.21
C ASP A 7 12.71 10.18 21.09
N LYS A 8 12.24 10.38 22.33
CA LYS A 8 12.92 11.19 23.35
C LYS A 8 14.09 10.45 24.00
N GLU A 9 14.01 9.12 24.13
CA GLU A 9 15.03 8.29 24.75
C GLU A 9 16.27 8.16 23.83
N LYS A 10 16.04 8.08 22.51
CA LYS A 10 17.09 8.10 21.48
C LYS A 10 17.95 9.37 21.51
N ARG A 11 17.34 10.53 21.76
CA ARG A 11 18.06 11.82 21.88
C ARG A 11 18.89 11.92 23.17
N GLY A 12 18.43 11.27 24.25
CA GLY A 12 19.20 11.15 25.50
C GLY A 12 20.45 10.30 25.33
N LEU A 13 20.33 9.16 24.64
CA LEU A 13 21.45 8.25 24.36
C LEU A 13 22.52 8.87 23.45
N LEU A 14 22.12 9.68 22.46
CA LEU A 14 23.05 10.43 21.61
C LEU A 14 23.83 11.52 22.39
N ARG A 15 23.19 12.22 23.34
CA ARG A 15 23.91 13.17 24.22
C ARG A 15 24.91 12.46 25.13
N TYR A 16 24.58 11.25 25.60
CA TYR A 16 25.47 10.44 26.42
C TYR A 16 26.69 9.93 25.64
N PHE A 17 26.52 9.64 24.35
CA PHE A 17 27.58 9.16 23.46
C PHE A 17 28.65 10.22 23.12
N VAL A 18 28.26 11.49 23.01
CA VAL A 18 29.18 12.61 22.67
C VAL A 18 30.10 12.98 23.84
N ILE A 19 29.64 12.87 25.08
CA ILE A 19 30.43 13.30 26.26
C ILE A 19 31.51 12.27 26.64
N TYR A 20 31.32 10.98 26.33
CA TYR A 20 32.20 9.90 26.77
C TYR A 20 33.36 9.54 25.79
N ASN A 21 33.45 10.20 24.64
CA ASN A 21 34.41 9.87 23.57
C ASN A 21 35.74 10.64 23.64
N TYR A 22 36.30 10.88 24.85
CA TYR A 22 37.61 11.56 24.96
C TYR A 22 38.61 10.92 25.94
N SER A 23 38.33 9.76 26.52
CA SER A 23 39.28 9.06 27.41
C SER A 23 39.31 7.55 27.12
N TYR A 24 40.39 7.13 26.43
CA TYR A 24 40.65 5.73 26.08
C TYR A 24 41.18 4.96 27.31
N ASN A 25 40.32 4.15 27.92
CA ASN A 25 40.69 3.13 28.91
C ASN A 25 39.85 1.85 28.66
N SER A 26 40.34 0.69 29.09
CA SER A 26 39.71 -0.63 28.92
C SER A 26 38.22 -0.69 29.29
N LYS A 27 37.76 0.12 30.25
CA LYS A 27 36.34 0.18 30.68
C LYS A 27 35.44 0.94 29.69
N THR A 28 35.94 1.94 28.96
CA THR A 28 35.14 2.70 27.97
C THR A 28 34.95 1.92 26.67
N LEU A 29 35.91 1.06 26.31
CA LEU A 29 35.79 0.09 25.21
C LEU A 29 34.67 -0.93 25.43
N ALA A 30 34.49 -1.42 26.66
CA ALA A 30 33.43 -2.37 26.97
C ALA A 30 32.03 -1.74 26.79
N ILE A 31 31.84 -0.48 27.19
CA ILE A 31 30.57 0.23 27.08
C ILE A 31 30.22 0.53 25.62
N SER A 32 31.20 0.92 24.80
CA SER A 32 30.96 1.21 23.37
C SER A 32 30.58 -0.04 22.58
N VAL A 33 31.16 -1.21 22.87
CA VAL A 33 30.80 -2.50 22.25
C VAL A 33 29.36 -2.91 22.59
N VAL A 34 28.93 -2.71 23.84
CA VAL A 34 27.54 -3.00 24.25
C VAL A 34 26.55 -2.09 23.52
N LEU A 35 26.83 -0.79 23.41
CA LEU A 35 25.98 0.14 22.68
C LEU A 35 25.93 -0.17 21.17
N LEU A 36 27.07 -0.55 20.58
CA LEU A 36 27.13 -0.95 19.16
C LEU A 36 26.27 -2.20 18.90
N SER A 37 26.33 -3.20 19.79
CA SER A 37 25.54 -4.43 19.66
C SER A 37 24.03 -4.19 19.77
N ALA A 38 23.61 -3.24 20.64
CA ALA A 38 22.21 -2.85 20.76
C ALA A 38 21.71 -2.08 19.52
N LEU A 39 22.54 -1.21 18.95
CA LEU A 39 22.23 -0.48 17.71
C LEU A 39 22.16 -1.41 16.49
N ILE A 40 23.10 -2.35 16.38
CA ILE A 40 23.08 -3.39 15.33
C ILE A 40 21.82 -4.25 15.47
N GLY A 41 21.44 -4.65 16.68
CA GLY A 41 20.19 -5.40 16.93
C GLY A 41 18.94 -4.64 16.49
N CYS A 42 18.85 -3.33 16.80
CA CYS A 42 17.72 -2.50 16.39
C CYS A 42 17.68 -2.28 14.87
N PHE A 43 18.85 -2.11 14.24
CA PHE A 43 18.97 -1.97 12.79
C PHE A 43 18.61 -3.27 12.06
N TYR A 44 19.04 -4.43 12.57
CA TYR A 44 18.66 -5.74 12.03
C TYR A 44 17.16 -6.00 12.12
N TRP A 45 16.53 -5.65 13.25
CA TRP A 45 15.08 -5.81 13.42
C TRP A 45 14.28 -4.90 12.49
N GLN A 46 14.77 -3.67 12.26
CA GLN A 46 14.15 -2.72 11.34
C GLN A 46 14.29 -3.15 9.87
N LEU A 47 15.41 -3.77 9.48
CA LEU A 47 15.61 -4.34 8.14
C LEU A 47 14.71 -5.56 7.87
N GLN A 48 14.52 -6.45 8.85
CA GLN A 48 13.60 -7.60 8.70
C GLN A 48 12.15 -7.15 8.49
N LYS A 49 11.71 -6.07 9.14
CA LYS A 49 10.37 -5.52 8.96
C LYS A 49 10.14 -4.97 7.54
N TYR A 50 11.17 -4.38 6.91
CA TYR A 50 11.07 -3.82 5.55
C TYR A 50 11.06 -4.89 4.45
N HIS A 51 11.89 -5.93 4.57
CA HIS A 51 11.98 -6.97 3.54
C HIS A 51 10.83 -8.00 3.62
N ASN A 52 10.32 -8.30 4.82
CA ASN A 52 9.35 -9.38 4.99
C ASN A 52 7.90 -8.96 4.67
N ASN A 53 7.57 -7.69 4.91
CA ASN A 53 6.22 -7.13 4.74
C ASN A 53 5.79 -7.07 3.26
N ASN A 54 6.68 -6.55 2.40
CA ASN A 54 6.38 -6.47 0.97
C ASN A 54 6.37 -7.85 0.29
N HIS A 55 7.21 -8.78 0.72
CA HIS A 55 7.21 -10.16 0.21
C HIS A 55 5.90 -10.89 0.55
N GLY A 56 5.38 -10.71 1.76
CA GLY A 56 4.07 -11.24 2.16
C GLY A 56 2.95 -10.69 1.27
N ALA A 57 2.92 -9.37 1.06
CA ALA A 57 1.93 -8.72 0.21
C ALA A 57 1.96 -9.20 -1.24
N LEU A 58 3.17 -9.38 -1.82
CA LEU A 58 3.34 -9.91 -3.18
C LEU A 58 2.86 -11.36 -3.30
N THR A 59 3.11 -12.19 -2.28
CA THR A 59 2.61 -13.57 -2.22
C THR A 59 1.08 -13.59 -2.22
N SER A 60 0.46 -12.79 -1.37
CA SER A 60 -1.00 -12.65 -1.29
C SER A 60 -1.59 -12.12 -2.61
N LEU A 61 -0.90 -11.20 -3.30
CA LEU A 61 -1.29 -10.74 -4.63
C LEU A 61 -1.25 -11.85 -5.69
N GLY A 62 -0.25 -12.73 -5.64
CA GLY A 62 -0.16 -13.89 -6.52
C GLY A 62 -1.33 -14.85 -6.32
N LEU A 63 -1.66 -15.16 -5.06
CA LEU A 63 -2.81 -16.00 -4.71
C LEU A 63 -4.13 -15.35 -5.14
N ALA A 64 -4.29 -14.04 -4.90
CA ALA A 64 -5.48 -13.31 -5.36
C ALA A 64 -5.67 -13.44 -6.88
N GLN A 65 -4.59 -13.34 -7.65
CA GLN A 65 -4.66 -13.51 -9.11
C GLN A 65 -5.09 -14.93 -9.50
N GLN A 66 -4.58 -15.97 -8.82
CA GLN A 66 -5.01 -17.35 -9.07
C GLN A 66 -6.51 -17.53 -8.78
N TYR A 67 -7.00 -16.96 -7.68
CA TYR A 67 -8.42 -17.00 -7.34
C TYR A 67 -9.28 -16.24 -8.36
N VAL A 68 -8.83 -15.08 -8.86
CA VAL A 68 -9.52 -14.37 -9.95
C VAL A 68 -9.58 -15.23 -11.22
N ASN A 69 -8.48 -15.88 -11.60
CA ASN A 69 -8.44 -16.75 -12.78
C ASN A 69 -9.38 -17.97 -12.65
N ASN A 70 -9.62 -18.42 -11.42
CA ASN A 70 -10.52 -19.51 -11.10
C ASN A 70 -11.97 -19.04 -10.85
N ASN A 71 -12.27 -17.75 -11.04
CA ASN A 71 -13.56 -17.10 -10.75
C ASN A 71 -14.01 -17.20 -9.26
N THR A 72 -13.09 -17.46 -8.33
CA THR A 72 -13.36 -17.50 -6.89
C THR A 72 -13.09 -16.13 -6.26
N PHE A 73 -13.96 -15.17 -6.59
CA PHE A 73 -13.72 -13.75 -6.27
C PHE A 73 -13.73 -13.43 -4.77
N VAL A 74 -14.46 -14.19 -3.95
CA VAL A 74 -14.48 -14.02 -2.48
C VAL A 74 -13.10 -14.29 -1.89
N ASP A 75 -12.44 -15.38 -2.32
CA ASP A 75 -11.09 -15.73 -1.86
C ASP A 75 -10.05 -14.73 -2.38
N ALA A 76 -10.22 -14.24 -3.61
CA ALA A 76 -9.40 -13.17 -4.15
C ALA A 76 -9.47 -11.90 -3.31
N GLU A 77 -10.68 -11.48 -2.92
CA GLU A 77 -10.88 -10.33 -2.04
C GLU A 77 -10.20 -10.51 -0.68
N GLN A 78 -10.31 -11.68 -0.07
CA GLN A 78 -9.63 -11.97 1.20
C GLN A 78 -8.11 -11.83 1.08
N GLN A 79 -7.51 -12.38 0.01
CA GLN A 79 -6.06 -12.25 -0.20
C GLN A 79 -5.63 -10.81 -0.48
N LEU A 80 -6.45 -10.02 -1.19
CA LEU A 80 -6.15 -8.61 -1.43
C LEU A 80 -6.22 -7.78 -0.15
N LYS A 81 -7.22 -8.02 0.71
CA LYS A 81 -7.30 -7.39 2.04
C LYS A 81 -6.08 -7.73 2.90
N LYS A 82 -5.70 -9.02 2.93
CA LYS A 82 -4.47 -9.47 3.60
C LYS A 82 -3.22 -8.79 3.03
N ALA A 83 -3.12 -8.62 1.72
CA ALA A 83 -1.99 -7.94 1.09
C ALA A 83 -1.89 -6.47 1.54
N ILE A 84 -3.01 -5.76 1.69
CA ILE A 84 -3.05 -4.38 2.20
C ILE A 84 -2.47 -4.31 3.62
N GLU A 85 -2.83 -5.25 4.49
CA GLU A 85 -2.34 -5.32 5.87
C GLU A 85 -0.85 -5.67 5.97
N GLN A 86 -0.33 -6.41 4.98
CA GLN A 86 1.05 -6.86 4.97
C GLN A 86 2.04 -5.82 4.48
N THR A 87 1.63 -4.85 3.66
CA THR A 87 2.51 -3.78 3.16
C THR A 87 2.32 -2.48 3.93
N SER A 88 3.42 -1.75 4.16
CA SER A 88 3.40 -0.36 4.62
C SER A 88 3.67 0.66 3.51
N GLU A 89 3.93 0.19 2.28
CA GLU A 89 4.19 1.05 1.13
C GLU A 89 2.89 1.59 0.55
N ASN A 90 2.64 2.89 0.70
CA ASN A 90 1.41 3.55 0.23
C ASN A 90 1.15 3.30 -1.26
N ASN A 91 2.19 3.38 -2.08
CA ASN A 91 2.08 3.17 -3.52
C ASN A 91 1.60 1.75 -3.85
N LEU A 92 2.10 0.74 -3.12
CA LEU A 92 1.67 -0.64 -3.26
C LEU A 92 0.25 -0.84 -2.72
N GLN A 93 -0.10 -0.23 -1.58
CA GLN A 93 -1.47 -0.27 -1.06
C GLN A 93 -2.48 0.31 -2.05
N SER A 94 -2.16 1.44 -2.70
CA SER A 94 -3.01 2.05 -3.73
C SER A 94 -3.24 1.11 -4.92
N LEU A 95 -2.18 0.45 -5.41
CA LEU A 95 -2.32 -0.59 -6.44
C LEU A 95 -3.22 -1.76 -5.99
N ILE A 96 -3.03 -2.25 -4.77
CA ILE A 96 -3.81 -3.37 -4.23
C ILE A 96 -5.29 -2.97 -4.11
N LYS A 97 -5.58 -1.75 -3.64
CA LYS A 97 -6.94 -1.21 -3.54
C LYS A 97 -7.64 -1.10 -4.89
N LEU A 98 -6.94 -0.68 -5.95
CA LEU A 98 -7.50 -0.71 -7.31
C LEU A 98 -7.89 -2.13 -7.75
N ARG A 99 -7.06 -3.13 -7.43
CA ARG A 99 -7.37 -4.53 -7.75
C ARG A 99 -8.56 -5.05 -6.92
N LEU A 100 -8.60 -4.70 -5.63
CA LEU A 100 -9.71 -5.05 -4.74
C LEU A 100 -11.04 -4.48 -5.24
N ALA A 101 -11.07 -3.20 -5.63
CA ALA A 101 -12.26 -2.59 -6.19
C ALA A 101 -12.77 -3.32 -7.44
N ARG A 102 -11.89 -3.71 -8.36
CA ARG A 102 -12.28 -4.51 -9.55
C ARG A 102 -12.87 -5.87 -9.18
N VAL A 103 -12.27 -6.56 -8.20
CA VAL A 103 -12.78 -7.86 -7.72
C VAL A 103 -14.14 -7.70 -7.04
N GLN A 104 -14.35 -6.61 -6.30
CA GLN A 104 -15.65 -6.29 -5.70
C GLN A 104 -16.71 -6.00 -6.77
N LEU A 105 -16.35 -5.31 -7.87
CA LEU A 105 -17.27 -5.13 -9.00
C LEU A 105 -17.66 -6.46 -9.67
N GLN A 106 -16.73 -7.42 -9.82
CA GLN A 106 -17.04 -8.76 -10.32
C GLN A 106 -18.02 -9.51 -9.41
N GLN A 107 -17.94 -9.27 -8.10
CA GLN A 107 -18.89 -9.78 -7.11
C GLN A 107 -20.22 -9.00 -7.07
N LYS A 108 -20.41 -8.00 -7.94
CA LYS A 108 -21.52 -7.04 -7.91
C LYS A 108 -21.62 -6.23 -6.61
N ASN A 109 -20.55 -6.20 -5.81
CA ASN A 109 -20.44 -5.41 -4.60
C ASN A 109 -19.99 -3.98 -4.96
N ILE A 110 -20.90 -3.21 -5.57
CA ILE A 110 -20.64 -1.85 -6.07
C ILE A 110 -20.27 -0.92 -4.92
N ASP A 111 -21.01 -0.97 -3.82
CA ASP A 111 -20.76 -0.09 -2.66
C ASP A 111 -19.40 -0.37 -2.01
N GLY A 112 -19.01 -1.65 -1.92
CA GLY A 112 -17.67 -2.05 -1.48
C GLY A 112 -16.58 -1.46 -2.37
N ALA A 113 -16.71 -1.61 -3.68
CA ALA A 113 -15.76 -1.06 -4.65
C ALA A 113 -15.62 0.46 -4.52
N LEU A 114 -16.75 1.18 -4.48
CA LEU A 114 -16.75 2.64 -4.33
C LEU A 114 -16.08 3.10 -3.02
N ASN A 115 -16.27 2.35 -1.93
CA ASN A 115 -15.62 2.67 -0.66
C ASN A 115 -14.11 2.40 -0.71
N THR A 116 -13.67 1.29 -1.30
CA THR A 116 -12.24 1.00 -1.49
C THR A 116 -11.56 2.06 -2.36
N LEU A 117 -12.20 2.54 -3.43
CA LEU A 117 -11.65 3.58 -4.30
C LEU A 117 -11.44 4.92 -3.59
N LYS A 118 -12.32 5.29 -2.65
CA LYS A 118 -12.19 6.54 -1.86
C LYS A 118 -10.95 6.57 -0.97
N GLU A 119 -10.38 5.41 -0.65
CA GLU A 119 -9.16 5.34 0.15
C GLU A 119 -7.89 5.63 -0.64
N ILE A 120 -7.97 5.69 -1.97
CA ILE A 120 -6.84 5.96 -2.86
C ILE A 120 -6.69 7.48 -2.99
N LYS A 121 -5.62 8.02 -2.38
CA LYS A 121 -5.35 9.47 -2.34
C LYS A 121 -4.13 9.88 -3.17
N ASP A 122 -3.32 8.90 -3.56
CA ASP A 122 -2.09 9.12 -4.30
C ASP A 122 -2.39 9.56 -5.74
N GLN A 123 -1.88 10.73 -6.15
CA GLN A 123 -2.16 11.35 -7.44
C GLN A 123 -1.81 10.46 -8.65
N GLY A 124 -0.83 9.56 -8.51
CA GLY A 124 -0.46 8.61 -9.58
C GLY A 124 -1.55 7.58 -9.91
N TRP A 125 -2.52 7.37 -9.00
CA TRP A 125 -3.55 6.34 -9.12
C TRP A 125 -4.96 6.90 -9.31
N THR A 126 -5.16 8.21 -9.15
CA THR A 126 -6.50 8.83 -9.20
C THR A 126 -7.20 8.59 -10.53
N ALA A 127 -6.48 8.73 -11.66
CA ALA A 127 -7.06 8.46 -12.97
C ALA A 127 -7.50 6.99 -13.16
N LEU A 128 -6.75 6.04 -12.59
CA LEU A 128 -7.15 4.63 -12.58
C LEU A 128 -8.34 4.38 -11.64
N ALA A 129 -8.38 5.08 -10.51
CA ALA A 129 -9.51 5.01 -9.59
C ALA A 129 -10.78 5.56 -10.23
N ASP A 130 -10.68 6.68 -10.97
CA ASP A 130 -11.79 7.28 -11.71
C ASP A 130 -12.29 6.39 -12.86
N ASP A 131 -11.40 5.66 -13.56
CA ASP A 131 -11.81 4.66 -14.57
C ASP A 131 -12.65 3.53 -13.94
N ILE A 132 -12.19 2.97 -12.81
CA ILE A 132 -12.95 1.93 -12.10
C ILE A 132 -14.23 2.51 -11.48
N HIS A 133 -14.20 3.76 -11.03
CA HIS A 133 -15.39 4.45 -10.53
C HIS A 133 -16.42 4.58 -11.66
N GLY A 134 -16.00 4.90 -12.89
CA GLY A 134 -16.85 4.87 -14.07
C GLY A 134 -17.49 3.49 -14.29
N ASP A 135 -16.69 2.42 -14.24
CA ASP A 135 -17.18 1.04 -14.38
C ASP A 135 -18.24 0.71 -13.30
N ALA A 136 -18.02 1.16 -12.07
CA ALA A 136 -18.95 0.99 -10.95
C ALA A 136 -20.28 1.74 -11.18
N GLN A 137 -20.23 2.96 -11.71
CA GLN A 137 -21.45 3.73 -12.00
C GLN A 137 -22.25 3.13 -13.17
N ILE A 138 -21.59 2.54 -14.16
CA ILE A 138 -22.26 1.78 -15.22
C ILE A 138 -23.03 0.60 -14.63
N LEU A 139 -22.40 -0.18 -13.74
CA LEU A 139 -23.07 -1.30 -13.07
C LEU A 139 -24.25 -0.85 -12.19
N LYS A 140 -24.22 0.39 -11.69
CA LYS A 140 -25.31 1.02 -10.94
C LYS A 140 -26.44 1.55 -11.84
N GLY A 141 -26.20 1.71 -13.13
CA GLY A 141 -27.12 2.33 -14.09
C GLY A 141 -27.04 3.86 -14.15
N ASP A 142 -26.06 4.49 -13.49
CA ASP A 142 -25.86 5.95 -13.53
C ASP A 142 -24.85 6.33 -14.63
N TYR A 143 -25.33 6.33 -15.87
CA TYR A 143 -24.50 6.62 -17.04
C TYR A 143 -23.92 8.04 -17.03
N LYS A 144 -24.61 9.00 -16.42
CA LYS A 144 -24.13 10.39 -16.32
C LYS A 144 -22.97 10.48 -15.34
N ALA A 145 -23.08 9.85 -14.17
CA ALA A 145 -21.98 9.77 -13.23
C ALA A 145 -20.80 8.97 -13.80
N ALA A 146 -21.06 7.92 -14.59
CA ALA A 146 -20.02 7.17 -15.28
C ALA A 146 -19.25 8.04 -16.27
N GLN A 147 -19.96 8.80 -17.12
CA GLN A 147 -19.35 9.74 -18.06
C GLN A 147 -18.42 10.73 -17.34
N THR A 148 -18.91 11.38 -16.28
CA THR A 148 -18.11 12.32 -15.49
C THR A 148 -16.86 11.67 -14.89
N ALA A 149 -16.96 10.41 -14.44
CA ALA A 149 -15.80 9.68 -13.92
C ALA A 149 -14.77 9.36 -15.01
N TYR A 150 -15.21 8.89 -16.18
CA TYR A 150 -14.31 8.64 -17.31
C TYR A 150 -13.64 9.92 -17.83
N GLU A 151 -14.36 11.04 -17.87
CA GLU A 151 -13.80 12.34 -18.23
C GLU A 151 -12.68 12.77 -17.27
N LYS A 152 -12.81 12.50 -15.97
CA LYS A 152 -11.72 12.72 -14.99
C LYS A 152 -10.54 11.77 -15.23
N ALA A 153 -10.81 10.50 -15.51
CA ALA A 153 -9.77 9.52 -15.82
C ALA A 153 -8.92 9.91 -17.05
N LEU A 154 -9.51 10.59 -18.04
CA LEU A 154 -8.84 11.07 -19.25
C LEU A 154 -7.84 12.21 -19.02
N GLN A 155 -7.83 12.85 -17.85
CA GLN A 155 -6.82 13.87 -17.51
C GLN A 155 -5.41 13.27 -17.41
N SER A 156 -5.30 11.95 -17.24
CA SER A 156 -4.03 11.23 -17.34
C SER A 156 -3.76 10.74 -18.76
N ASN A 157 -2.63 11.17 -19.32
CA ASN A 157 -2.24 10.78 -20.68
C ASN A 157 -2.01 9.25 -20.82
N MET A 158 -1.72 8.55 -19.70
CA MET A 158 -1.46 7.10 -19.67
C MET A 158 -2.69 6.23 -19.97
N LEU A 159 -3.91 6.70 -19.71
CA LEU A 159 -5.15 5.93 -19.84
C LEU A 159 -5.98 6.28 -21.09
N SER A 160 -5.47 7.23 -21.86
CA SER A 160 -6.27 8.02 -22.79
C SER A 160 -6.91 7.21 -23.93
N THR A 161 -6.34 6.09 -24.34
CA THR A 161 -6.90 5.28 -25.45
C THR A 161 -8.07 4.39 -25.00
N LEU A 162 -7.91 3.65 -23.88
CA LEU A 162 -8.92 2.70 -23.42
C LEU A 162 -10.18 3.41 -22.92
N VAL A 163 -10.00 4.48 -22.12
CA VAL A 163 -11.13 5.22 -21.55
C VAL A 163 -11.96 5.91 -22.64
N ARG A 164 -11.34 6.39 -23.73
CA ARG A 164 -12.08 6.95 -24.88
C ARG A 164 -12.97 5.91 -25.57
N ILE A 165 -12.51 4.66 -25.70
CA ILE A 165 -13.32 3.58 -26.28
C ILE A 165 -14.53 3.30 -25.39
N LYS A 166 -14.31 3.18 -24.06
CA LYS A 166 -15.41 3.02 -23.10
C LYS A 166 -16.43 4.15 -23.21
N LEU A 167 -15.97 5.41 -23.23
CA LEU A 167 -16.84 6.59 -23.36
C LEU A 167 -17.68 6.57 -24.64
N LYS A 168 -17.07 6.27 -25.79
CA LYS A 168 -17.78 6.21 -27.09
C LYS A 168 -18.90 5.18 -27.09
N ASN A 169 -18.68 4.00 -26.50
CA ASN A 169 -19.68 2.95 -26.41
C ASN A 169 -20.88 3.33 -25.52
N LEU A 170 -20.71 4.30 -24.60
CA LEU A 170 -21.80 4.80 -23.76
C LEU A 170 -22.64 5.86 -24.44
N LEU A 171 -22.09 6.54 -25.45
CA LEU A 171 -22.73 7.65 -26.17
C LEU A 171 -23.32 7.21 -27.52
N SER A 172 -23.08 5.96 -27.94
CA SER A 172 -23.64 5.34 -29.15
C SER A 172 -24.93 4.59 -28.85
#